data_AF-A0A916X860-F1
#
_entry.id   AF-A0A916X860-F1
#
_cell.length_a   1.000
_cell.length_b   1.000
_cell.length_c   1.000
_cell.angle_alpha   90.00
_cell.angle_beta   90.00
_cell.angle_gamma   90.00
#
_symmetry.space_group_name_H-M   'P 1'
#
loop_
_entity.id
_entity.type
_entity.pdbx_description
1 polymer ?
#
loop_
_entity_poly.entity_id
_entity_poly.type
_entity_poly.pdbx_seq_one_letter_code
_entity_poly.pdbx_strand_id
1 'polypeptide(L)'
;MRIVAAKNLIEFVPQHPETAPSLAHWRAVTKAAKWQTCSDIQSVFPKAKTLNAERVRFEIAGGNYRLVVAFNFEHQIAFIKFIGSHAEYDRIDCLHRVVVLEDWQMDIRPIRSVEDHAEALRMIERLWNAPKGSPQGDTLDILATLVDAYEAEHHHFDRLDPIATIKAHMEMAGHTQADFAELIGSRSRASEILARKRLLNLRQVHKLVEAWKIPADLLIQPYELDRSVA
;
A
#
# COMPACT_ATOMS: atom_id res chain seq x y z
N MET A 1 -2.52 0.88 8.10
CA MET A 1 -1.65 2.06 8.32
C MET A 1 -2.23 3.27 7.59
N ARG A 2 -1.96 4.51 8.04
CA ARG A 2 -2.33 5.74 7.32
C ARG A 2 -1.35 5.96 6.18
N ILE A 3 -1.84 6.17 4.96
CA ILE A 3 -1.00 6.36 3.78
C ILE A 3 -0.99 7.85 3.46
N VAL A 4 0.19 8.42 3.31
CA VAL A 4 0.35 9.85 2.99
C VAL A 4 1.13 10.01 1.69
N ALA A 5 0.83 11.09 0.96
CA ALA A 5 1.28 11.34 -0.40
C ALA A 5 0.72 10.34 -1.42
N ALA A 6 -0.51 9.85 -1.21
CA ALA A 6 -1.19 8.94 -2.13
C ALA A 6 -1.44 9.56 -3.51
N LYS A 7 -1.47 10.90 -3.61
CA LYS A 7 -1.54 11.62 -4.88
C LYS A 7 -0.49 11.16 -5.89
N ASN A 8 0.70 10.81 -5.41
CA ASN A 8 1.80 10.36 -6.26
C ASN A 8 1.44 9.06 -7.01
N LEU A 9 0.63 8.18 -6.42
CA LEU A 9 0.17 6.98 -7.11
C LEU A 9 -0.93 7.29 -8.12
N ILE A 10 -1.83 8.22 -7.78
CA ILE A 10 -2.99 8.57 -8.59
C ILE A 10 -2.58 9.32 -9.84
N GLU A 11 -1.58 10.19 -9.75
CA GLU A 11 -1.02 10.88 -10.91
C GLU A 11 -0.20 9.93 -11.80
N PHE A 12 0.35 8.85 -11.22
CA PHE A 12 1.16 7.87 -11.92
C PHE A 12 0.33 6.88 -12.75
N VAL A 13 -0.78 6.39 -12.21
CA VAL A 13 -1.61 5.36 -12.84
C VAL A 13 -2.11 5.74 -14.26
N PRO A 14 -2.63 6.96 -14.53
CA PRO A 14 -3.07 7.34 -15.88
C PRO A 14 -1.95 7.29 -16.93
N GLN A 15 -0.70 7.50 -16.51
CA GLN A 15 0.47 7.47 -17.37
C GLN A 15 1.02 6.04 -17.55
N HIS A 16 0.76 5.17 -16.56
CA HIS A 16 1.21 3.78 -16.51
C HIS A 16 0.08 2.84 -16.04
N PRO A 17 -0.98 2.62 -16.86
CA PRO A 17 -2.18 1.90 -16.44
C PRO A 17 -1.92 0.47 -15.96
N GLU A 18 -0.86 -0.17 -16.46
CA GLU A 18 -0.41 -1.51 -16.05
C GLU A 18 -0.02 -1.58 -14.57
N THR A 19 0.27 -0.43 -13.93
CA THR A 19 0.59 -0.37 -12.50
C THR A 19 -0.63 -0.38 -11.59
N ALA A 20 -1.82 -0.08 -12.13
CA ALA A 20 -3.04 0.08 -11.34
C ALA A 20 -3.36 -1.13 -10.45
N PRO A 21 -3.30 -2.39 -10.93
CA PRO A 21 -3.59 -3.55 -10.09
C PRO A 21 -2.60 -3.70 -8.92
N SER A 22 -1.30 -3.58 -9.20
CA SER A 22 -0.24 -3.64 -8.18
C SER A 22 -0.41 -2.53 -7.14
N LEU A 23 -0.59 -1.27 -7.58
CA LEU A 23 -0.71 -0.13 -6.68
C LEU A 23 -2.00 -0.14 -5.85
N ALA A 24 -3.12 -0.53 -6.46
CA ALA A 24 -4.39 -0.68 -5.75
C ALA A 24 -4.31 -1.79 -4.70
N HIS A 25 -3.70 -2.93 -5.03
CA HIS A 25 -3.46 -4.02 -4.08
C HIS A 25 -2.56 -3.58 -2.93
N TRP A 26 -1.39 -2.99 -3.23
CA TRP A 26 -0.46 -2.49 -2.23
C TRP A 26 -1.13 -1.51 -1.26
N ARG A 27 -1.89 -0.54 -1.81
CA ARG A 27 -2.60 0.47 -1.03
C ARG A 27 -3.63 -0.19 -0.10
N ALA A 28 -4.44 -1.10 -0.64
CA ALA A 28 -5.48 -1.79 0.11
C ALA A 28 -4.92 -2.62 1.27
N VAL A 29 -3.88 -3.42 1.01
CA VAL A 29 -3.19 -4.22 2.03
C VAL A 29 -2.55 -3.33 3.09
N THR A 30 -1.81 -2.31 2.68
CA THR A 30 -1.11 -1.39 3.60
C THR A 30 -2.09 -0.60 4.48
N LYS A 31 -3.23 -0.19 3.93
CA LYS A 31 -4.29 0.51 4.66
C LYS A 31 -4.87 -0.34 5.78
N ALA A 32 -5.13 -1.62 5.51
CA ALA A 32 -5.65 -2.58 6.49
C ALA A 32 -4.59 -3.11 7.47
N ALA A 33 -3.30 -3.00 7.13
CA ALA A 33 -2.21 -3.55 7.94
C ALA A 33 -1.95 -2.80 9.25
N LYS A 34 -1.40 -3.52 10.22
CA LYS A 34 -0.89 -3.01 11.51
C LYS A 34 0.56 -3.45 11.77
N TRP A 35 1.40 -3.30 10.75
CA TRP A 35 2.80 -3.75 10.81
C TRP A 35 3.60 -2.99 11.88
N GLN A 36 4.52 -3.70 12.53
CA GLN A 36 5.44 -3.18 13.55
C GLN A 36 6.89 -3.16 13.07
N THR A 37 7.21 -3.95 12.04
CA THR A 37 8.57 -4.06 11.50
C THR A 37 8.60 -4.23 9.98
N CYS A 38 9.76 -4.01 9.38
CA CYS A 38 10.02 -4.39 7.98
C CYS A 38 9.82 -5.89 7.74
N SER A 39 10.06 -6.74 8.75
CA SER A 39 9.85 -8.19 8.61
C SER A 39 8.37 -8.53 8.43
N ASP A 40 7.47 -7.79 9.08
CA ASP A 40 6.03 -7.99 8.88
C ASP A 40 5.64 -7.67 7.44
N ILE A 41 6.20 -6.61 6.87
CA ILE A 41 6.01 -6.24 5.46
C ILE A 41 6.50 -7.36 4.55
N GLN A 42 7.71 -7.88 4.78
CA GLN A 42 8.29 -8.95 3.97
C GLN A 42 7.53 -10.27 4.08
N SER A 43 6.84 -10.51 5.20
CA SER A 43 5.97 -11.68 5.33
C SER A 43 4.75 -11.64 4.38
N VAL A 44 4.31 -10.44 4.00
CA VAL A 44 3.19 -10.21 3.07
C VAL A 44 3.68 -9.97 1.64
N PHE A 45 4.83 -9.30 1.50
CA PHE A 45 5.47 -8.98 0.23
C PHE A 45 6.91 -9.50 0.23
N PRO A 46 7.15 -10.81 0.01
CA PRO A 46 8.50 -11.40 0.05
C PRO A 46 9.48 -10.79 -0.95
N LYS A 47 8.99 -10.25 -2.08
CA LYS A 47 9.83 -9.53 -3.07
C LYS A 47 10.22 -8.12 -2.64
N ALA A 48 9.60 -7.57 -1.59
CA ALA A 48 9.92 -6.23 -1.10
C ALA A 48 11.33 -6.21 -0.50
N LYS A 49 12.11 -5.19 -0.87
CA LYS A 49 13.47 -4.99 -0.39
C LYS A 49 13.52 -3.91 0.68
N THR A 50 13.91 -4.27 1.89
CA THR A 50 14.26 -3.30 2.94
C THR A 50 15.51 -2.54 2.52
N LEU A 51 15.41 -1.21 2.45
CA LEU A 51 16.52 -0.31 2.13
C LEU A 51 17.25 0.12 3.40
N ASN A 52 16.51 0.36 4.48
CA ASN A 52 17.01 0.63 5.83
C ASN A 52 15.93 0.28 6.88
N ALA A 53 16.13 0.65 8.14
CA ALA A 53 15.21 0.31 9.23
C ALA A 53 13.74 0.74 9.02
N GLU A 54 13.49 1.78 8.22
CA GLU A 54 12.17 2.36 8.00
C GLU A 54 11.74 2.43 6.53
N ARG A 55 12.65 2.24 5.56
CA ARG A 55 12.34 2.37 4.12
C ARG A 55 12.31 1.02 3.43
N VAL A 56 11.26 0.79 2.65
CA VAL A 56 11.07 -0.44 1.86
C VAL A 56 10.76 -0.08 0.42
N ARG A 57 11.33 -0.85 -0.51
CA ARG A 57 11.12 -0.76 -1.94
C ARG A 57 10.29 -1.95 -2.43
N PHE A 58 9.18 -1.68 -3.09
CA PHE A 58 8.30 -2.68 -3.69
C PHE A 58 8.51 -2.75 -5.20
N GLU A 59 8.31 -3.94 -5.75
CA GLU A 59 8.24 -4.17 -7.19
C GLU A 59 6.78 -4.01 -7.65
N ILE A 60 6.58 -3.20 -8.69
CA ILE A 60 5.26 -2.86 -9.22
C ILE A 60 5.21 -3.25 -10.69
N ALA A 61 4.06 -3.82 -11.12
CA ALA A 61 3.83 -4.31 -12.49
C ALA A 61 4.94 -5.25 -12.96
N GLY A 62 5.06 -6.40 -12.29
CA GLY A 62 6.06 -7.42 -12.61
C GLY A 62 7.53 -6.97 -12.44
N GLY A 63 7.76 -5.86 -11.73
CA GLY A 63 9.11 -5.34 -11.48
C GLY A 63 9.59 -4.31 -12.49
N ASN A 64 8.73 -3.78 -13.35
CA ASN A 64 9.06 -2.66 -14.24
C ASN A 64 9.22 -1.33 -13.49
N TYR A 65 8.52 -1.19 -12.36
CA TYR A 65 8.52 0.02 -11.55
C TYR A 65 8.92 -0.26 -10.09
N ARG A 66 9.34 0.78 -9.39
CA ARG A 66 9.71 0.76 -7.97
C ARG A 66 8.90 1.78 -7.20
N LEU A 67 8.23 1.30 -6.17
CA LEU A 67 7.58 2.12 -5.17
C LEU A 67 8.46 2.15 -3.91
N VAL A 68 8.87 3.32 -3.46
CA VAL A 68 9.65 3.50 -2.23
C VAL A 68 8.78 4.17 -1.18
N VAL A 69 8.73 3.56 0.00
CA VAL A 69 7.87 4.00 1.10
C VAL A 69 8.67 4.02 2.38
N ALA A 70 8.57 5.12 3.12
CA ALA A 70 9.05 5.21 4.49
C ALA A 70 7.91 4.81 5.44
N PHE A 71 8.19 3.93 6.39
CA PHE A 71 7.26 3.43 7.38
C PHE A 71 7.66 3.93 8.76
N ASN A 72 6.77 4.70 9.38
CA ASN A 72 6.86 4.97 10.81
C ASN A 72 5.95 3.96 11.50
N PHE A 73 6.56 2.90 12.06
CA PHE A 73 5.81 1.80 12.68
C PHE A 73 5.14 2.22 13.99
N GLU A 74 5.77 3.08 14.80
CA GLU A 74 5.19 3.55 16.07
C GLU A 74 3.93 4.39 15.85
N HIS A 75 3.98 5.27 14.85
CA HIS A 75 2.87 6.11 14.42
C HIS A 75 1.96 5.46 13.37
N GLN A 76 2.26 4.24 12.90
CA GLN A 76 1.44 3.56 11.89
C GLN A 76 1.23 4.38 10.59
N ILE A 77 2.29 5.03 10.08
CA ILE A 77 2.28 5.86 8.88
C ILE A 77 3.11 5.20 7.78
N ALA A 78 2.60 5.21 6.55
CA ALA A 78 3.31 4.84 5.32
C ALA A 78 3.39 6.07 4.41
N PHE A 79 4.58 6.65 4.27
CA PHE A 79 4.83 7.84 3.44
C PHE A 79 5.45 7.43 2.12
N ILE A 80 4.70 7.60 1.03
CA ILE A 80 5.18 7.37 -0.32
C ILE A 80 6.24 8.41 -0.68
N LYS A 81 7.48 7.94 -0.89
CA LYS A 81 8.62 8.79 -1.23
C LYS A 81 8.88 8.85 -2.73
N PHE A 82 8.55 7.77 -3.45
CA PHE A 82 8.84 7.67 -4.88
C PHE A 82 8.00 6.56 -5.55
N ILE A 83 7.59 6.80 -6.79
CA ILE A 83 7.12 5.80 -7.75
C ILE A 83 7.72 6.14 -9.12
N GLY A 84 8.28 5.15 -9.81
CA GLY A 84 8.88 5.33 -11.13
C GLY A 84 9.63 4.10 -11.61
N SER A 85 10.22 4.20 -12.80
CA SER A 85 10.99 3.12 -13.43
C SER A 85 12.27 2.80 -12.65
N HIS A 86 12.90 1.66 -12.97
CA HIS A 86 14.21 1.31 -12.40
C HIS A 86 15.29 2.37 -12.69
N ALA A 87 15.29 2.93 -13.90
CA ALA A 87 16.27 3.94 -14.31
C ALA A 87 16.06 5.30 -13.61
N GLU A 88 14.82 5.65 -13.27
CA GLU A 88 14.53 6.83 -12.43
C GLU A 88 14.91 6.59 -10.97
N TYR A 89 14.62 5.39 -10.47
CA TYR A 89 15.00 4.98 -9.11
C TYR A 89 16.51 5.08 -8.88
N ASP A 90 17.33 4.58 -9.81
CA ASP A 90 18.80 4.60 -9.69
C ASP A 90 19.39 6.02 -9.67
N ARG A 91 18.64 7.03 -10.11
CA ARG A 91 19.06 8.44 -10.16
C ARG A 91 18.72 9.22 -8.88
N ILE A 92 18.01 8.63 -7.93
CA ILE A 92 17.55 9.32 -6.73
C ILE A 92 18.25 8.77 -5.49
N ASP A 93 18.84 9.67 -4.69
CA ASP A 93 19.27 9.34 -3.34
C ASP A 93 18.05 9.13 -2.42
N CYS A 94 17.64 7.87 -2.31
CA CYS A 94 16.52 7.45 -1.49
C CYS A 94 16.84 7.43 0.02
N LEU A 95 18.02 7.88 0.45
CA LEU A 95 18.45 7.88 1.85
C LEU A 95 18.49 9.26 2.49
N HIS A 96 18.31 10.34 1.71
CA HIS A 96 18.34 11.69 2.26
C HIS A 96 17.25 11.89 3.32
N ARG A 97 17.66 12.43 4.48
CA ARG A 97 16.83 12.73 5.63
C ARG A 97 16.89 14.22 5.88
N VAL A 98 15.74 14.88 5.96
CA VAL A 98 15.65 16.27 6.39
C VAL A 98 15.72 16.29 7.92
N VAL A 99 16.70 17.00 8.48
CA VAL A 99 16.78 17.29 9.91
C VAL A 99 16.64 18.79 10.06
N VAL A 100 15.59 19.25 10.75
CA VAL A 100 15.47 20.64 11.18
C VAL A 100 14.87 20.64 12.57
N LEU A 101 15.53 21.32 13.50
CA LEU A 101 14.98 21.72 14.78
C LEU A 101 15.26 23.21 14.92
N GLU A 102 14.22 24.04 14.87
CA GLU A 102 14.09 25.26 15.67
C GLU A 102 12.68 25.85 15.49
N ASP A 103 12.15 26.34 16.61
CA ASP A 103 10.90 27.06 16.87
C ASP A 103 9.62 26.59 16.18
N TRP A 104 8.90 25.72 16.90
CA TRP A 104 7.58 25.24 16.57
C TRP A 104 6.51 26.07 17.28
N GLN A 105 5.64 26.72 16.51
CA GLN A 105 4.37 27.22 17.01
C GLN A 105 3.24 26.38 16.40
N MET A 106 2.45 25.76 17.27
CA MET A 106 1.35 24.86 16.90
C MET A 106 0.17 25.65 16.33
N ASP A 107 0.06 25.70 15.00
CA ASP A 107 -1.17 26.10 14.31
C ASP A 107 -1.63 24.95 13.39
N ILE A 108 -2.21 23.91 14.00
CA ILE A 108 -2.84 22.83 13.25
C ILE A 108 -4.20 23.31 12.78
N ARG A 109 -4.39 23.32 11.47
CA ARG A 109 -5.62 23.73 10.80
C ARG A 109 -6.17 22.63 9.88
N PRO A 110 -7.49 22.60 9.60
CA PRO A 110 -8.06 21.70 8.60
C PRO A 110 -7.38 21.88 7.24
N ILE A 111 -7.15 20.78 6.52
CA ILE A 111 -6.60 20.82 5.15
C ILE A 111 -7.76 21.11 4.18
N ARG A 112 -7.76 22.28 3.54
CA ARG A 112 -8.82 22.71 2.63
C ARG A 112 -8.37 22.89 1.19
N SER A 113 -7.07 22.98 0.96
CA SER A 113 -6.49 23.20 -0.36
C SER A 113 -5.27 22.31 -0.62
N VAL A 114 -4.82 22.32 -1.88
CA VAL A 114 -3.59 21.63 -2.31
C VAL A 114 -2.36 22.23 -1.63
N GLU A 115 -2.36 23.54 -1.36
CA GLU A 115 -1.28 24.23 -0.64
C GLU A 115 -1.22 23.78 0.82
N ASP A 116 -2.36 23.69 1.50
CA ASP A 116 -2.44 23.17 2.87
C ASP A 116 -1.94 21.71 2.93
N HIS A 117 -2.33 20.89 1.94
CA HIS A 117 -1.89 19.50 1.82
C HIS A 117 -0.37 19.40 1.64
N ALA A 118 0.20 20.21 0.74
CA ALA A 118 1.63 20.24 0.49
C ALA A 118 2.42 20.75 1.72
N GLU A 119 1.87 21.70 2.48
CA GLU A 119 2.43 22.14 3.76
C GLU A 119 2.40 21.03 4.81
N ALA A 120 1.26 20.34 4.96
CA ALA A 120 1.13 19.22 5.88
C ALA A 120 2.12 18.09 5.56
N LEU A 121 2.31 17.73 4.28
CA LEU A 121 3.30 16.73 3.87
C LEU A 121 4.74 17.14 4.22
N ARG A 122 5.11 18.41 3.97
CA ARG A 122 6.42 18.94 4.38
C ARG A 122 6.61 18.87 5.89
N MET A 123 5.55 19.11 6.66
CA MET A 123 5.61 19.07 8.11
C MET A 123 5.71 17.64 8.63
N ILE A 124 4.98 16.68 8.06
CA ILE A 124 5.12 15.24 8.35
C ILE A 124 6.56 14.79 8.12
N GLU A 125 7.20 15.23 7.03
CA GLU A 125 8.60 14.90 6.75
C GLU A 125 9.56 15.44 7.82
N ARG A 126 9.35 16.67 8.30
CA ARG A 126 10.14 17.26 9.38
C ARG A 126 9.95 16.55 10.72
N LEU A 127 8.71 16.16 11.01
CA LEU A 127 8.35 15.49 12.26
C LEU A 127 8.59 13.98 12.22
N TRP A 128 9.10 13.41 11.14
CA TRP A 128 9.10 11.97 10.90
C TRP A 128 9.69 11.11 12.03
N ASN A 129 10.66 11.65 12.78
CA ASN A 129 11.35 10.98 13.88
C ASN A 129 10.90 11.45 15.27
N ALA A 130 9.82 12.22 15.34
CA ALA A 130 9.28 12.66 16.60
C ALA A 130 8.88 11.44 17.45
N PRO A 131 9.32 11.34 18.71
CA PRO A 131 8.93 10.23 19.58
C PRO A 131 7.42 10.23 19.82
N LYS A 132 6.82 9.04 19.85
CA LYS A 132 5.41 8.89 20.21
C LYS A 132 5.12 9.43 21.61
N GLY A 133 4.03 10.18 21.76
CA GLY A 133 3.65 10.83 23.02
C GLY A 133 4.44 12.11 23.36
N SER A 134 5.36 12.54 22.49
CA SER A 134 5.89 13.92 22.53
C SER A 134 4.91 14.88 21.84
N PRO A 135 4.93 16.19 22.13
CA PRO A 135 4.11 17.16 21.41
C PRO A 135 4.30 17.11 19.89
N GLN A 136 5.55 16.89 19.44
CA GLN A 136 5.88 16.73 18.03
C GLN A 136 5.29 15.43 17.44
N GLY A 137 5.31 14.34 18.21
CA GLY A 137 4.75 13.05 17.81
C GLY A 137 3.22 13.09 17.73
N ASP A 138 2.57 13.78 18.67
CA ASP A 138 1.13 14.00 18.65
C ASP A 138 0.73 14.81 17.41
N THR A 139 1.51 15.83 17.05
CA THR A 139 1.27 16.58 15.81
C THR A 139 1.49 15.74 14.56
N LEU A 140 2.54 14.91 14.53
CA LEU A 140 2.75 13.98 13.43
C LEU A 140 1.53 13.07 13.24
N ASP A 141 0.97 12.54 14.34
CA ASP A 141 -0.24 11.72 14.31
C ASP A 141 -1.46 12.50 13.81
N ILE A 142 -1.66 13.73 14.26
CA ILE A 142 -2.78 14.56 13.82
C ILE A 142 -2.64 14.87 12.32
N LEU A 143 -1.48 15.35 11.87
CA LEU A 143 -1.24 15.71 10.47
C LEU A 143 -1.38 14.50 9.56
N ALA A 144 -0.83 13.34 9.92
CA ALA A 144 -0.98 12.13 9.13
C ALA A 144 -2.44 11.71 9.01
N THR A 145 -3.25 11.92 10.05
CA THR A 145 -4.70 11.65 10.01
C THR A 145 -5.42 12.62 9.08
N LEU A 146 -5.12 13.92 9.18
CA LEU A 146 -5.73 14.94 8.32
C LEU A 146 -5.37 14.74 6.86
N VAL A 147 -4.11 14.43 6.55
CA VAL A 147 -3.64 14.15 5.19
C VAL A 147 -4.31 12.89 4.64
N ASP A 148 -4.33 11.80 5.40
CA ASP A 148 -4.94 10.53 4.96
C ASP A 148 -6.46 10.68 4.73
N ALA A 149 -7.15 11.49 5.54
CA ALA A 149 -8.57 11.82 5.34
C ALA A 149 -8.80 12.71 4.11
N TYR A 150 -8.03 13.80 3.98
CA TYR A 150 -8.09 14.69 2.82
C TYR A 150 -7.84 13.93 1.51
N GLU A 151 -6.81 13.10 1.47
CA GLU A 151 -6.52 12.23 0.32
C GLU A 151 -7.61 11.16 0.13
N ALA A 152 -8.26 10.63 1.17
CA ALA A 152 -9.38 9.71 0.93
C ALA A 152 -10.57 10.38 0.20
N GLU A 153 -10.80 11.67 0.44
CA GLU A 153 -11.90 12.44 -0.15
C GLU A 153 -11.59 12.96 -1.57
N HIS A 154 -10.35 13.40 -1.81
CA HIS A 154 -9.98 14.07 -3.07
C HIS A 154 -9.40 13.12 -4.12
N HIS A 155 -9.09 11.90 -3.72
CA HIS A 155 -8.18 11.01 -4.44
C HIS A 155 -8.76 9.59 -4.41
N HIS A 156 -9.68 9.34 -5.34
CA HIS A 156 -10.31 8.03 -5.52
C HIS A 156 -9.36 7.05 -6.20
N PHE A 157 -9.15 5.90 -5.57
CA PHE A 157 -8.43 4.76 -6.15
C PHE A 157 -9.45 3.65 -6.37
N ASP A 158 -9.50 3.10 -7.58
CA ASP A 158 -10.43 2.02 -7.89
C ASP A 158 -10.19 0.82 -6.97
N ARG A 159 -11.28 0.34 -6.38
CA ARG A 159 -11.24 -0.84 -5.51
C ARG A 159 -11.14 -2.09 -6.37
N LEU A 160 -10.14 -2.92 -6.10
CA LEU A 160 -10.04 -4.23 -6.74
C LEU A 160 -11.14 -5.16 -6.21
N ASP A 161 -11.75 -5.91 -7.11
CA ASP A 161 -12.55 -7.06 -6.71
C ASP A 161 -11.65 -8.18 -6.12
N PRO A 162 -12.22 -9.19 -5.45
CA PRO A 162 -11.45 -10.25 -4.81
C PRO A 162 -10.52 -11.01 -5.77
N ILE A 163 -10.92 -11.24 -7.01
CA ILE A 163 -10.10 -12.00 -7.97
C ILE A 163 -8.95 -11.14 -8.49
N ALA A 164 -9.20 -9.87 -8.78
CA ALA A 164 -8.15 -8.93 -9.13
C ALA A 164 -7.16 -8.74 -7.96
N THR A 165 -7.66 -8.70 -6.72
CA THR A 165 -6.83 -8.64 -5.50
C THR A 165 -5.92 -9.86 -5.38
N ILE A 166 -6.45 -11.08 -5.56
CA ILE A 166 -5.64 -12.31 -5.50
C ILE A 166 -4.56 -12.30 -6.58
N LYS A 167 -4.90 -11.93 -7.83
CA LYS A 167 -3.92 -11.89 -8.93
C LYS A 167 -2.81 -10.87 -8.68
N ALA A 168 -3.17 -9.66 -8.24
CA ALA A 168 -2.19 -8.63 -7.92
C ALA A 168 -1.30 -9.05 -6.73
N HIS A 169 -1.87 -9.70 -5.72
CA HIS A 169 -1.10 -10.27 -4.62
C HIS A 169 -0.11 -11.33 -5.12
N MET A 170 -0.56 -12.26 -5.96
CA MET A 170 0.29 -13.30 -6.52
C MET A 170 1.49 -12.71 -7.27
N GLU A 171 1.26 -11.68 -8.09
CA GLU A 171 2.33 -10.97 -8.80
C GLU A 171 3.37 -10.37 -7.84
N MET A 172 2.89 -9.55 -6.89
CA MET A 172 3.72 -8.78 -5.97
C MET A 172 4.44 -9.66 -4.93
N ALA A 173 3.80 -10.75 -4.49
CA ALA A 173 4.38 -11.70 -3.56
C ALA A 173 5.20 -12.81 -4.25
N GLY A 174 5.03 -13.00 -5.56
CA GLY A 174 5.69 -14.06 -6.32
C GLY A 174 5.01 -15.42 -6.25
N HIS A 175 3.73 -15.49 -5.86
CA HIS A 175 2.97 -16.72 -5.87
C HIS A 175 2.52 -17.10 -7.28
N THR A 176 2.56 -18.40 -7.55
CA THR A 176 2.11 -19.02 -8.79
C THR A 176 0.67 -19.51 -8.66
N GLN A 177 0.03 -19.81 -9.80
CA GLN A 177 -1.26 -20.48 -9.78
C GLN A 177 -1.20 -21.87 -9.13
N ALA A 178 -0.03 -22.53 -9.15
CA ALA A 178 0.16 -23.80 -8.45
C ALA A 178 0.08 -23.60 -6.93
N ASP A 179 0.70 -22.56 -6.39
CA ASP A 179 0.62 -22.22 -4.95
C ASP A 179 -0.82 -21.88 -4.54
N PHE A 180 -1.54 -21.14 -5.39
CA PHE A 180 -2.97 -20.89 -5.17
C PHE A 180 -3.77 -22.20 -5.16
N ALA A 181 -3.50 -23.10 -6.12
CA ALA A 181 -4.18 -24.38 -6.23
C ALA A 181 -3.92 -25.31 -5.04
N GLU A 182 -2.71 -25.30 -4.50
CA GLU A 182 -2.34 -26.01 -3.28
C GLU A 182 -3.14 -25.49 -2.09
N LEU A 183 -3.19 -24.16 -1.91
CA LEU A 183 -3.97 -23.52 -0.85
C LEU A 183 -5.45 -23.88 -0.96
N ILE A 184 -6.03 -23.78 -2.15
CA ILE A 184 -7.45 -24.08 -2.39
C ILE A 184 -7.73 -25.58 -2.32
N GLY A 185 -6.74 -26.44 -2.58
CA GLY A 185 -6.83 -27.90 -2.58
C GLY A 185 -7.33 -28.50 -3.89
N SER A 186 -7.35 -27.74 -5.00
CA SER A 186 -7.77 -28.24 -6.32
C SER A 186 -7.32 -27.32 -7.45
N ARG A 187 -6.61 -27.89 -8.44
CA ARG A 187 -6.14 -27.17 -9.64
C ARG A 187 -7.30 -26.65 -10.50
N SER A 188 -8.33 -27.45 -10.76
CA SER A 188 -9.47 -26.99 -11.58
C SER A 188 -10.24 -25.87 -10.87
N ARG A 189 -10.54 -26.03 -9.57
CA ARG A 189 -11.26 -24.98 -8.81
C ARG A 189 -10.46 -23.69 -8.73
N ALA A 190 -9.15 -23.77 -8.53
CA ALA A 190 -8.28 -22.59 -8.53
C ALA A 190 -8.34 -21.87 -9.88
N SER A 191 -8.26 -22.60 -10.99
CA SER A 191 -8.41 -22.04 -12.33
C SER A 191 -9.79 -21.39 -12.54
N GLU A 192 -10.86 -22.06 -12.14
CA GLU A 192 -12.24 -21.54 -12.25
C GLU A 192 -12.43 -20.26 -11.44
N ILE A 193 -11.89 -20.20 -10.22
CA ILE A 193 -11.96 -19.00 -9.36
C ILE A 193 -11.18 -17.84 -9.99
N LEU A 194 -9.93 -18.07 -10.42
CA LEU A 194 -9.11 -17.04 -11.06
C LEU A 194 -9.68 -16.57 -12.41
N ALA A 195 -10.46 -17.43 -13.09
CA ALA A 195 -11.21 -17.11 -14.29
C ALA A 195 -12.61 -16.55 -14.01
N ARG A 196 -12.96 -16.26 -12.75
CA ARG A 196 -14.28 -15.76 -12.32
C ARG A 196 -15.45 -16.67 -12.71
N LYS A 197 -15.22 -17.96 -12.94
CA LYS A 197 -16.30 -18.94 -13.18
C LYS A 197 -16.90 -19.47 -11.88
N ARG A 198 -16.24 -19.23 -10.76
CA ARG A 198 -16.65 -19.70 -9.43
C ARG A 198 -16.35 -18.66 -8.35
N LEU A 199 -17.28 -18.50 -7.41
CA LEU A 199 -17.11 -17.65 -6.25
C LEU A 199 -16.15 -18.25 -5.23
N LEU A 200 -15.40 -17.40 -4.53
CA LEU A 200 -14.69 -17.74 -3.30
C LEU A 200 -15.70 -18.07 -2.20
N ASN A 201 -15.43 -19.13 -1.45
CA ASN A 201 -16.16 -19.42 -0.21
C ASN A 201 -15.36 -18.98 1.02
N LEU A 202 -16.05 -18.88 2.16
CA LEU A 202 -15.46 -18.39 3.40
C LEU A 202 -14.25 -19.21 3.89
N ARG A 203 -14.24 -20.53 3.66
CA ARG A 203 -13.10 -21.39 4.01
C ARG A 203 -11.87 -21.04 3.17
N GLN A 204 -12.04 -20.72 1.89
CA GLN A 204 -10.97 -20.28 1.01
C GLN A 204 -10.45 -18.89 1.39
N VAL A 205 -11.36 -17.98 1.77
CA VAL A 205 -11.01 -16.66 2.31
C VAL A 205 -10.12 -16.81 3.55
N HIS A 206 -10.53 -17.63 4.53
CA HIS A 206 -9.70 -17.86 5.72
C HIS A 206 -8.30 -18.39 5.39
N LYS A 207 -8.20 -19.35 4.46
CA LYS A 207 -6.90 -19.87 4.02
C LYS A 207 -6.02 -18.78 3.40
N LEU A 208 -6.58 -17.89 2.59
CA LEU A 208 -5.85 -16.76 1.99
C LEU A 208 -5.39 -15.75 3.05
N VAL A 209 -6.25 -15.45 4.02
CA VAL A 209 -5.90 -14.56 5.15
C VAL A 209 -4.78 -15.18 5.99
N GLU A 210 -4.86 -16.48 6.29
CA GLU A 210 -3.87 -17.17 7.12
C GLU A 210 -2.53 -17.32 6.41
N ALA A 211 -2.53 -17.83 5.18
CA ALA A 211 -1.31 -18.17 4.45
C ALA A 211 -0.67 -16.96 3.77
N TRP A 212 -1.47 -16.11 3.13
CA TRP A 212 -0.98 -15.02 2.28
C TRP A 212 -1.19 -13.63 2.91
N LYS A 213 -1.78 -13.58 4.11
CA LYS A 213 -1.99 -12.34 4.88
C LYS A 213 -2.76 -11.25 4.12
N ILE A 214 -3.54 -11.64 3.11
CA ILE A 214 -4.45 -10.73 2.42
C ILE A 214 -5.58 -10.37 3.39
N PRO A 215 -5.85 -9.08 3.63
CA PRO A 215 -6.98 -8.67 4.48
C PRO A 215 -8.32 -9.22 4.00
N ALA A 216 -9.11 -9.77 4.92
CA ALA A 216 -10.37 -10.45 4.61
C ALA A 216 -11.39 -9.52 3.93
N ASP A 217 -11.42 -8.24 4.32
CA ASP A 217 -12.30 -7.22 3.77
C ASP A 217 -12.10 -6.96 2.27
N LEU A 218 -10.93 -7.31 1.73
CA LEU A 218 -10.65 -7.27 0.28
C LEU A 218 -11.16 -8.51 -0.45
N LEU A 219 -11.35 -9.63 0.26
CA LEU A 219 -11.73 -10.92 -0.32
C LEU A 219 -13.24 -11.21 -0.24
N ILE A 220 -13.96 -10.53 0.65
CA ILE A 220 -15.41 -10.73 0.87
C ILE A 220 -16.29 -9.73 0.10
N GLN A 221 -15.71 -8.87 -0.73
CA GLN A 221 -16.48 -7.92 -1.53
C GLN A 221 -17.32 -8.66 -2.58
N PRO A 222 -18.55 -8.22 -2.87
CA PRO A 222 -19.33 -8.76 -3.97
C PRO A 222 -18.60 -8.61 -5.31
N TYR A 223 -18.64 -9.64 -6.15
CA TYR A 223 -18.11 -9.59 -7.51
C TYR A 223 -18.88 -10.54 -8.44
N GLU A 224 -18.93 -10.16 -9.72
CA GLU A 224 -19.66 -10.91 -10.73
C GLU A 224 -18.83 -12.07 -11.31
N LEU A 225 -19.54 -13.15 -11.64
CA LEU A 225 -18.97 -14.26 -12.38
C LEU A 225 -18.90 -13.95 -13.87
N ASP A 226 -17.85 -14.41 -14.51
CA ASP A 226 -17.74 -14.37 -15.96
C ASP A 226 -18.62 -15.48 -16.57
N ARG A 227 -19.75 -15.05 -17.16
CA ARG A 227 -20.74 -15.94 -17.79
C ARG A 227 -20.44 -16.20 -19.27
N SER A 228 -19.33 -15.67 -19.81
CA SER A 228 -19.00 -15.80 -21.25
C SER A 228 -18.53 -17.21 -21.66
N VAL A 229 -18.34 -18.12 -20.70
CA VAL A 229 -17.93 -19.51 -20.95
C VAL A 229 -18.80 -20.46 -20.14
N ALA A 230 -20.07 -20.55 -20.53
CA ALA A 230 -20.99 -21.63 -20.15
C ALA A 230 -21.10 -22.64 -21.30
#